data_AF-A0A9Q5S890-F1
#
_entry.id   AF-A0A9Q5S890-F1
#
_cell.length_a   1.000
_cell.length_b   1.000
_cell.length_c   1.000
_cell.angle_alpha   90.00
_cell.angle_beta   90.00
_cell.angle_gamma   90.00
#
_symmetry.space_group_name_H-M   'P 1'
#
loop_
_entity.id
_entity.type
_entity.pdbx_description
1 polymer ?
#
loop_
_entity_poly.entity_id
_entity_poly.type
_entity_poly.pdbx_seq_one_letter_code
_entity_poly.pdbx_strand_id
1 'polypeptide(L)'
;MKNNKFFNKILELTETALATPEIKKDKNLCEILEKVKDSAAKGEFYYDYKKEFQPAISGFTIRNGFSTPKVLLELLAEVKTPKAWSGL
;
A
#
# COMPACT_ATOMS: atom_id res chain seq x y z
N MET A 1 -16.81 5.66 14.64
CA MET A 1 -16.31 4.99 13.41
C MET A 1 -16.12 3.52 13.73
N LYS A 2 -16.63 2.59 12.90
CA LYS A 2 -16.41 1.15 13.12
C LYS A 2 -14.91 0.91 13.12
N ASN A 3 -14.37 0.43 14.24
CA ASN A 3 -12.97 0.04 14.42
C ASN A 3 -12.61 -1.08 13.44
N ASN A 4 -12.32 -0.74 12.19
CA ASN A 4 -11.78 -1.69 11.25
C ASN A 4 -10.26 -1.65 11.37
N LYS A 5 -9.75 -2.46 12.31
CA LYS A 5 -8.32 -2.62 12.61
C LYS A 5 -7.48 -2.81 11.34
N PHE A 6 -8.05 -3.41 10.31
CA PHE A 6 -7.42 -3.59 9.00
C PHE A 6 -7.17 -2.25 8.28
N PHE A 7 -8.20 -1.41 8.12
CA PHE A 7 -8.04 -0.12 7.43
C PHE A 7 -7.15 0.84 8.20
N ASN A 8 -7.21 0.85 9.54
CA ASN A 8 -6.29 1.64 10.36
C ASN A 8 -4.83 1.22 10.15
N LYS A 9 -4.56 -0.08 10.07
CA LYS A 9 -3.21 -0.59 9.79
C LYS A 9 -2.72 -0.16 8.41
N ILE A 10 -3.58 -0.21 7.39
CA ILE A 10 -3.21 0.28 6.05
C ILE A 10 -2.89 1.78 6.09
N LEU A 11 -3.68 2.58 6.79
CA LEU A 11 -3.44 4.03 6.95
C LEU A 11 -2.08 4.31 7.63
N GLU A 12 -1.79 3.66 8.75
CA GLU A 12 -0.51 3.82 9.46
C GLU A 12 0.68 3.45 8.56
N LEU A 13 0.56 2.35 7.80
CA LEU A 13 1.59 1.90 6.90
C LEU A 13 1.76 2.82 5.68
N THR A 14 0.68 3.33 5.09
CA THR A 14 0.78 4.27 3.95
C THR A 14 1.35 5.60 4.39
N GLU A 15 0.99 6.11 5.57
CA GLU A 15 1.59 7.32 6.15
C GLU A 15 3.09 7.14 6.40
N THR A 16 3.49 5.99 6.95
CA THR A 16 4.91 5.66 7.16
C THR A 16 5.66 5.57 5.82
N ALA A 17 5.08 4.93 4.82
CA ALA A 17 5.66 4.82 3.48
C ALA A 17 5.81 6.21 2.83
N LEU A 18 4.77 7.05 2.89
CA LEU A 18 4.78 8.41 2.37
C LEU A 18 5.75 9.33 3.13
N ALA A 19 6.05 9.05 4.40
CA ALA A 19 7.03 9.79 5.20
C ALA A 19 8.49 9.42 4.86
N THR A 20 8.71 8.23 4.29
CA THR A 20 10.03 7.64 4.02
C THR A 20 10.78 8.38 2.90
N PRO A 21 11.98 8.94 3.14
CA PRO A 21 12.68 9.82 2.19
C PRO A 21 12.95 9.22 0.80
N GLU A 22 13.31 7.94 0.72
CA GLU A 22 13.57 7.25 -0.55
C GLU A 22 12.28 7.03 -1.36
N ILE A 23 11.15 6.78 -0.69
CA ILE A 23 9.84 6.61 -1.32
C ILE A 23 9.32 7.96 -1.82
N LYS A 24 9.49 9.04 -1.04
CA LYS A 24 9.10 10.42 -1.42
C LYS A 24 9.68 10.90 -2.75
N LYS A 25 10.82 10.34 -3.17
CA LYS A 25 11.46 10.68 -4.46
C LYS A 25 10.75 10.03 -5.64
N ASP A 26 9.97 8.98 -5.42
CA ASP A 26 9.23 8.25 -6.45
C ASP A 26 7.79 8.77 -6.53
N LYS A 27 7.55 9.75 -7.42
CA LYS A 27 6.25 10.41 -7.58
C LYS A 27 5.13 9.42 -7.91
N ASN A 28 5.38 8.48 -8.83
CA ASN A 28 4.39 7.49 -9.24
C ASN A 28 4.00 6.57 -8.07
N LEU A 29 4.98 6.10 -7.29
CA LEU A 29 4.69 5.30 -6.10
C LEU A 29 3.91 6.12 -5.06
N CYS A 30 4.29 7.38 -4.84
CA CYS A 30 3.57 8.27 -3.90
C CYS A 30 2.12 8.49 -4.31
N GLU A 31 1.84 8.77 -5.58
CA GLU A 31 0.47 8.94 -6.09
C GLU A 31 -0.40 7.70 -5.82
N ILE A 32 0.16 6.51 -6.02
CA ILE A 32 -0.57 5.26 -5.78
C ILE A 32 -0.75 5.03 -4.27
N LEU A 33 0.25 5.33 -3.45
CA LEU A 33 0.15 5.25 -1.98
C LEU A 33 -0.94 6.19 -1.43
N GLU A 34 -1.08 7.40 -1.99
CA GLU A 34 -2.17 8.32 -1.63
C GLU A 34 -3.53 7.75 -2.03
N LYS A 35 -3.69 7.14 -3.21
CA LYS A 35 -4.95 6.45 -3.58
C LYS A 35 -5.29 5.32 -2.60
N VAL A 36 -4.30 4.51 -2.21
CA VAL A 36 -4.49 3.42 -1.22
C VAL A 36 -4.92 3.99 0.13
N LYS A 37 -4.29 5.09 0.58
CA LYS A 37 -4.64 5.80 1.79
C LYS A 37 -6.07 6.35 1.75
N ASP A 38 -6.47 6.99 0.65
CA ASP A 38 -7.81 7.54 0.46
C ASP A 38 -8.89 6.45 0.49
N SER A 39 -8.65 5.30 -0.16
CA SER A 39 -9.55 4.15 -0.08
C SER A 39 -9.66 3.64 1.37
N ALA A 40 -8.54 3.45 2.06
CA ALA A 40 -8.54 2.98 3.45
C ALA A 40 -9.23 3.96 4.40
N ALA A 41 -9.07 5.27 4.20
CA ALA A 41 -9.74 6.32 4.99
C ALA A 41 -11.26 6.28 4.84
N LYS A 42 -11.76 5.88 3.67
CA LYS A 42 -13.19 5.65 3.40
C LYS A 42 -13.67 4.29 3.91
N GLY A 43 -12.77 3.43 4.39
CA GLY A 43 -13.09 2.05 4.76
C GLY A 43 -13.35 1.16 3.55
N GLU A 44 -12.72 1.47 2.41
CA GLU A 44 -12.84 0.77 1.14
C GLU A 44 -11.54 0.03 0.80
N PHE A 45 -11.66 -1.10 0.11
CA PHE A 45 -10.50 -1.80 -0.43
C PHE A 45 -9.96 -1.08 -1.66
N TYR A 46 -8.65 -1.09 -1.83
CA TYR A 46 -8.02 -0.63 -3.06
C TYR A 46 -8.02 -1.75 -4.11
N TYR A 47 -8.94 -1.66 -5.08
CA TYR A 47 -9.21 -2.74 -6.03
C TYR A 47 -8.15 -2.88 -7.15
N ASP A 48 -7.39 -1.82 -7.43
CA ASP A 48 -6.35 -1.82 -8.48
C ASP A 48 -5.01 -2.41 -7.99
N TYR A 49 -5.04 -3.28 -6.98
CA TYR A 49 -3.84 -3.91 -6.40
C TYR A 49 -2.93 -4.54 -7.46
N LYS A 50 -3.46 -5.39 -8.35
CA LYS A 50 -2.66 -6.11 -9.36
C LYS A 50 -2.23 -5.25 -10.54
N LYS A 51 -2.98 -4.18 -10.83
CA LYS A 51 -2.81 -3.34 -12.02
C LYS A 51 -1.93 -2.12 -11.76
N GLU A 52 -2.05 -1.52 -10.58
CA GLU A 52 -1.32 -0.30 -10.21
C GLU A 52 -0.36 -0.56 -9.04
N PHE A 53 -0.85 -1.03 -7.90
CA PHE A 53 -0.07 -1.05 -6.66
C PHE A 53 1.13 -2.00 -6.66
N GLN A 54 0.90 -3.28 -6.98
CA GLN A 54 1.96 -4.28 -7.05
C GLN A 54 3.01 -3.93 -8.13
N PRO A 55 2.62 -3.51 -9.35
CA PRO A 55 3.57 -3.01 -10.34
C PRO A 55 4.37 -1.79 -9.88
N ALA A 56 3.76 -0.84 -9.17
CA ALA A 56 4.45 0.33 -8.67
C ALA A 56 5.55 -0.01 -7.65
N ILE A 57 5.25 -0.90 -6.70
CA ILE A 57 6.25 -1.37 -5.72
C ILE A 57 7.35 -2.18 -6.41
N SER A 58 7.00 -3.01 -7.39
CA SER A 58 7.98 -3.75 -8.21
C SER A 58 8.91 -2.79 -8.96
N GLY A 59 8.35 -1.77 -9.60
CA GLY A 59 9.11 -0.75 -10.32
C GLY A 59 10.03 0.06 -9.41
N PHE A 60 9.56 0.47 -8.24
CA PHE A 60 10.37 1.12 -7.22
C PHE A 60 11.54 0.22 -6.78
N THR A 61 11.26 -1.05 -6.50
CA THR A 61 12.26 -2.02 -6.04
C THR A 61 13.37 -2.19 -7.08
N ILE A 62 13.02 -2.33 -8.36
CA ILE A 62 14.00 -2.45 -9.46
C ILE A 62 14.86 -1.18 -9.55
N ARG A 63 14.25 0.01 -9.51
CA ARG A 63 14.98 1.30 -9.58
C ARG A 63 15.92 1.53 -8.40
N ASN A 64 15.65 0.91 -7.26
CA ASN A 64 16.44 1.03 -6.03
C ASN A 64 17.32 -0.20 -5.76
N GLY A 65 17.77 -0.88 -6.82
CA GLY A 65 18.76 -1.96 -6.72
C GLY A 65 18.23 -3.22 -6.03
N PHE A 66 16.95 -3.54 -6.25
CA PHE A 66 16.25 -4.67 -5.64
C PHE A 66 16.09 -4.58 -4.11
N SER A 67 16.28 -3.39 -3.54
CA SER A 67 15.97 -3.11 -2.15
C SER A 67 14.53 -2.61 -2.02
N THR A 68 13.70 -3.34 -1.27
CA THR A 68 12.33 -2.94 -0.95
C THR A 68 12.22 -2.58 0.53
N PRO A 69 11.86 -1.34 0.89
CA PRO A 69 11.57 -0.95 2.26
C PRO A 69 10.53 -1.87 2.90
N LYS A 70 10.77 -2.28 4.15
CA LYS A 70 9.91 -3.20 4.90
C LYS A 70 8.44 -2.76 4.91
N VAL A 71 8.19 -1.45 5.05
CA VAL A 71 6.85 -0.87 5.03
C VAL A 71 6.08 -1.17 3.73
N LEU A 72 6.75 -1.21 2.58
CA LEU A 72 6.10 -1.56 1.30
C LEU A 72 5.78 -3.05 1.23
N LEU A 73 6.60 -3.92 1.81
CA LEU A 73 6.32 -5.35 1.90
C LEU A 73 5.12 -5.62 2.82
N GLU A 74 5.06 -4.92 3.95
CA GLU A 74 3.93 -5.00 4.88
C GLU A 74 2.63 -4.47 4.22
N LEU A 75 2.70 -3.35 3.50
CA LEU A 75 1.57 -2.85 2.73
C LEU A 75 1.10 -3.84 1.65
N LEU A 76 2.01 -4.46 0.90
CA LEU A 76 1.64 -5.48 -0.07
C LEU A 76 0.87 -6.62 0.59
N ALA A 77 1.30 -7.10 1.75
CA ALA A 77 0.63 -8.17 2.46
C ALA A 77 -0.79 -7.77 2.91
N GLU A 78 -0.95 -6.57 3.47
CA GLU A 78 -2.24 -6.08 3.95
C GLU A 78 -3.20 -5.80 2.78
N VAL A 79 -2.78 -5.04 1.76
CA VAL A 79 -3.63 -4.65 0.63
C VAL A 79 -3.98 -5.84 -0.27
N LYS A 80 -3.08 -6.83 -0.42
CA LYS A 80 -3.34 -8.07 -1.18
C LYS A 80 -4.48 -8.90 -0.61
N THR A 81 -4.84 -8.73 0.67
CA THR A 81 -5.74 -9.63 1.37
C THR A 81 -7.16 -9.06 1.49
N PRO A 82 -8.05 -9.18 0.48
CA PRO A 82 -9.48 -9.12 0.74
C PRO A 82 -9.89 -10.47 1.36
N LYS A 83 -9.98 -10.54 2.69
CA LYS A 83 -10.45 -11.72 3.44
C LYS A 83 -11.83 -12.25 3.01
N ALA A 84 -12.58 -11.51 2.18
CA ALA A 84 -13.89 -11.91 1.66
C ALA A 84 -13.85 -12.97 0.52
N TRP A 85 -12.66 -13.40 0.07
CA TRP A 85 -12.51 -14.46 -0.95
C TRP A 85 -11.93 -15.79 -0.42
N SER A 86 -11.58 -15.88 0.86
CA SER A 86 -11.39 -17.18 1.49
C SER A 86 -12.74 -17.61 2.05
N GLY A 87 -13.57 -18.23 1.21
CA GLY A 87 -14.70 -19.04 1.67
C GLY A 87 -14.18 -20.26 2.43
N LEU A 88 -13.63 -20.03 3.62
CA LEU A 88 -13.31 -21.01 4.65
C LEU A 88 -14.13 -20.70 5.89
#